data_AF-A0A225X1R4-F1
#
_entry.id   AF-A0A225X1R4-F1
#
_cell.length_a   1.000
_cell.length_b   1.000
_cell.length_c   1.000
_cell.angle_alpha   90.00
_cell.angle_beta   90.00
_cell.angle_gamma   90.00
#
_symmetry.space_group_name_H-M   'P 1'
#
loop_
_entity.id
_entity.type
_entity.pdbx_description
1 polymer ?
#
loop_
_entity_poly.entity_id
_entity_poly.type
_entity_poly.pdbx_seq_one_letter_code
_entity_poly.pdbx_strand_id
1 'polypeptide(L)'
;MNPFATRCDKVAISFEELIGSVCRGWFSDPSIEFCLSEFAASAEGNCCVLSSRLWQIGWPATPRDQLGDYKFIVYTVNLSGSHWGIIIV
;
A
#
# COMPACT_ATOMS: atom_id res chain seq x y z
N MET A 1 3.05 18.16 14.37
CA MET A 1 3.65 17.96 13.03
C MET A 1 2.54 17.58 12.06
N ASN A 2 2.59 18.06 10.82
CA ASN A 2 1.60 17.67 9.81
C ASN A 2 1.93 16.24 9.30
N PRO A 3 0.92 15.39 9.05
CA PRO A 3 1.14 14.05 8.51
C PRO A 3 1.70 14.13 7.09
N PHE A 4 2.52 13.14 6.72
CA PHE A 4 2.89 12.92 5.33
C PHE A 4 1.69 12.34 4.60
N ALA A 5 1.18 13.07 3.62
CA ALA A 5 0.22 12.55 2.67
C ALA A 5 0.97 11.93 1.50
N THR A 6 0.49 10.77 1.02
CA THR A 6 0.95 10.20 -0.25
C THR A 6 0.60 11.13 -1.41
N ARG A 7 1.34 11.07 -2.52
CA ARG A 7 1.05 11.81 -3.78
C ARG A 7 -0.31 11.52 -4.38
N CYS A 8 -0.95 10.43 -3.99
CA CYS A 8 -2.30 10.08 -4.41
C CYS A 8 -3.37 10.39 -3.35
N ASP A 9 -3.02 11.10 -2.26
CA ASP A 9 -3.90 11.49 -1.15
C ASP A 9 -4.67 10.35 -0.47
N LYS A 10 -4.30 9.10 -0.74
CA LYS A 10 -5.01 7.91 -0.23
C LYS A 10 -4.62 7.56 1.20
N VAL A 11 -3.39 7.88 1.61
CA VAL A 11 -2.87 7.53 2.94
C VAL A 11 -2.16 8.73 3.55
N ALA A 12 -2.47 9.01 4.81
CA ALA A 12 -1.76 9.98 5.63
C ALA A 12 -1.12 9.24 6.80
N ILE A 13 0.19 9.42 6.99
CA ILE A 13 0.97 8.78 8.05
C ILE A 13 1.77 9.84 8.81
N SER A 14 1.89 9.72 10.13
CA SER A 14 2.76 10.62 10.90
C SER A 14 4.23 10.28 10.66
N PHE A 15 5.13 11.26 10.86
CA PHE A 15 6.57 11.03 10.80
C PHE A 15 6.99 9.93 11.77
N GLU A 16 6.46 9.98 12.98
CA GLU A 16 6.79 9.10 14.08
C GLU A 16 6.37 7.66 13.79
N GLU A 17 5.22 7.45 13.13
CA GLU A 17 4.77 6.12 12.74
C GLU A 17 5.66 5.53 11.65
N LEU A 18 5.98 6.33 10.60
CA LEU A 18 6.80 5.88 9.49
C LEU A 18 8.23 5.55 9.94
N ILE A 19 8.90 6.50 10.60
CA ILE A 19 10.27 6.32 11.09
C ILE A 19 10.32 5.29 12.21
N GLY A 20 9.35 5.31 13.12
CA GLY A 20 9.23 4.32 14.18
C GLY A 20 9.16 2.90 13.65
N SER A 21 8.38 2.68 12.58
CA SER A 21 8.28 1.38 11.90
C SER A 21 9.60 0.94 11.29
N VAL A 22 10.30 1.85 10.58
CA VAL A 22 11.62 1.58 10.00
C VAL A 22 12.64 1.22 11.10
N CYS A 23 12.72 2.03 12.16
CA CYS A 23 13.69 1.82 13.24
C CYS A 23 13.43 0.51 14.02
N ARG A 24 12.17 0.09 14.15
CA ARG A 24 11.80 -1.17 14.81
C ARG A 24 11.97 -2.40 13.90
N GLY A 25 12.16 -2.19 12.60
CA GLY A 25 12.12 -3.27 11.61
C GLY A 25 10.75 -3.93 11.49
N TRP A 26 9.68 -3.23 11.89
CA TRP A 26 8.32 -3.76 11.90
C TRP A 26 7.35 -2.75 11.29
N PHE A 27 6.83 -3.08 10.10
CA PHE A 27 5.91 -2.22 9.37
C PHE A 27 4.46 -2.50 9.72
N SER A 28 3.70 -1.43 9.96
CA SER A 28 2.25 -1.44 10.07
C SER A 28 1.57 -1.35 8.69
N ASP A 29 0.28 -1.71 8.59
CA ASP A 29 -0.49 -1.54 7.36
C ASP A 29 -0.36 -0.12 6.77
N PRO A 30 -0.53 0.98 7.55
CA PRO A 30 -0.41 2.34 7.00
C PRO A 30 0.99 2.62 6.43
N SER A 31 2.05 2.08 7.06
CA SER A 31 3.42 2.26 6.59
C SER A 31 3.65 1.55 5.25
N ILE A 32 3.11 0.35 5.09
CA ILE A 32 3.16 -0.41 3.84
C ILE A 32 2.33 0.28 2.75
N GLU A 33 1.09 0.67 3.06
CA GLU A 33 0.22 1.34 2.10
C GLU A 33 0.81 2.67 1.63
N PHE A 34 1.44 3.43 2.54
CA PHE A 34 2.16 4.66 2.19
C PHE A 34 3.29 4.39 1.19
N CYS A 35 4.18 3.44 1.50
CA CYS A 35 5.33 3.12 0.64
C CYS A 35 4.91 2.64 -0.76
N LEU A 36 3.91 1.76 -0.84
CA LEU A 36 3.43 1.25 -2.13
C LEU A 36 2.71 2.32 -2.94
N SER A 37 1.96 3.21 -2.29
CA SER A 37 1.30 4.32 -2.94
C SER A 37 2.30 5.26 -3.61
N GLU A 38 3.41 5.55 -2.94
CA GLU A 38 4.52 6.31 -3.55
C GLU A 38 5.18 5.54 -4.69
N PHE A 39 5.37 4.23 -4.54
CA PHE A 39 5.90 3.39 -5.61
C PHE A 39 5.00 3.46 -6.86
N ALA A 40 3.69 3.26 -6.71
CA ALA A 40 2.74 3.33 -7.81
C ALA A 40 2.71 4.71 -8.47
N ALA A 41 2.80 5.78 -7.68
CA ALA A 41 2.89 7.14 -8.21
C ALA A 41 4.20 7.41 -8.99
N SER A 42 5.25 6.63 -8.73
CA SER A 42 6.56 6.74 -9.41
C SER A 42 6.75 5.78 -10.58
N ALA A 43 5.91 4.74 -10.70
CA ALA A 43 6.09 3.67 -11.68
C ALA A 43 5.71 4.11 -13.11
N GLU A 44 6.51 3.72 -14.10
CA GLU A 44 6.19 3.94 -15.51
C GLU A 44 5.17 2.92 -16.04
N GLY A 45 3.99 3.44 -16.39
CA GLY A 45 2.80 2.66 -16.72
C GLY A 45 1.88 2.53 -15.52
N ASN A 46 0.57 2.55 -15.76
CA ASN A 46 -0.43 2.54 -14.69
C ASN A 46 -0.20 1.35 -13.74
N CYS A 47 0.08 1.64 -12.47
CA CYS A 47 0.28 0.67 -11.42
C CYS A 47 -0.88 0.71 -10.44
N CYS A 48 -1.57 -0.42 -10.25
CA CYS A 48 -2.63 -0.54 -9.26
C CYS A 48 -2.06 -1.14 -7.98
N VAL A 49 -2.17 -0.42 -6.86
CA VAL A 49 -1.83 -0.94 -5.54
C VAL A 49 -3.09 -1.30 -4.79
N LEU A 50 -3.17 -2.56 -4.36
CA LEU A 50 -4.24 -3.07 -3.54
C LEU A 50 -3.89 -2.88 -2.05
N SER A 51 -4.89 -2.51 -1.25
CA SER A 51 -4.75 -2.36 0.21
C SER A 51 -4.29 -3.66 0.84
N SER A 52 -3.38 -3.57 1.83
CA SER A 52 -2.91 -4.73 2.61
C SER A 52 -4.03 -5.45 3.36
N ARG A 53 -5.16 -4.75 3.57
CA ARG A 53 -6.33 -5.28 4.26
C ARG A 53 -7.27 -6.07 3.36
N LEU A 54 -7.06 -6.05 2.04
CA LEU A 54 -7.96 -6.71 1.08
C LEU A 54 -8.22 -8.18 1.42
N TRP A 55 -7.22 -8.91 1.95
CA TRP A 55 -7.39 -10.30 2.39
C TRP A 55 -8.38 -10.45 3.54
N GLN A 56 -8.39 -9.47 4.44
CA GLN A 56 -9.14 -9.50 5.69
C GLN A 56 -10.57 -9.00 5.51
N ILE A 57 -10.75 -7.93 4.72
CA ILE A 57 -12.03 -7.24 4.55
C ILE A 57 -12.70 -7.53 3.20
N GLY A 58 -11.99 -8.17 2.27
CA GLY A 58 -12.44 -8.33 0.89
C GLY A 58 -12.44 -7.01 0.12
N TRP A 59 -13.12 -6.98 -1.02
CA TRP A 59 -13.31 -5.76 -1.81
C TRP A 59 -14.41 -4.90 -1.20
N PRO A 60 -14.12 -3.68 -0.73
CA PRO A 60 -15.16 -2.79 -0.20
C PRO A 60 -16.11 -2.31 -1.30
N ALA A 61 -15.62 -2.24 -2.53
CA ALA A 61 -16.40 -2.01 -3.74
C ALA A 61 -15.72 -2.70 -4.93
N THR A 62 -16.52 -3.11 -5.92
CA THR A 62 -15.99 -3.65 -7.17
C THR A 62 -15.12 -2.60 -7.88
N PRO A 63 -13.89 -2.94 -8.30
CA PRO A 63 -13.06 -2.06 -9.13
C PRO A 63 -13.82 -1.59 -10.36
N ARG A 64 -13.74 -0.29 -10.64
CA ARG A 64 -14.41 0.32 -11.80
C ARG A 64 -13.50 0.37 -13.03
N ASP A 65 -12.19 0.41 -12.79
CA ASP A 65 -11.17 0.43 -13.84
C ASP A 65 -11.01 -0.99 -14.42
N GLN A 66 -10.67 -1.09 -15.71
CA GLN A 66 -10.49 -2.40 -16.32
C GLN A 66 -9.13 -2.96 -15.93
N LEU A 67 -9.04 -4.28 -15.73
CA LEU A 67 -7.79 -4.94 -15.39
C LEU A 67 -6.69 -4.68 -16.45
N GLY A 68 -7.09 -4.58 -17.72
CA GLY A 68 -6.19 -4.29 -18.84
C GLY A 68 -5.65 -2.85 -18.87
N ASP A 69 -6.19 -1.93 -18.06
CA ASP A 69 -5.70 -0.55 -17.96
C ASP A 69 -4.42 -0.45 -17.13
N TYR A 70 -4.11 -1.48 -16.34
CA TYR A 70 -2.95 -1.54 -15.48
C TYR A 70 -1.84 -2.40 -16.08
N LYS A 71 -0.62 -1.88 -16.04
CA LYS A 71 0.58 -2.60 -16.45
C LYS A 71 1.05 -3.59 -15.39
N PHE A 72 0.86 -3.22 -14.12
CA PHE A 72 1.17 -4.06 -12.98
C PHE A 72 0.11 -3.87 -11.89
N ILE A 73 -0.17 -4.96 -11.18
CA ILE A 73 -0.98 -4.94 -9.97
C ILE A 73 -0.10 -5.43 -8.82
N VAL A 74 0.02 -4.60 -7.80
CA VAL A 74 0.82 -4.86 -6.61
C VAL A 74 -0.11 -5.05 -5.43
N TYR A 75 0.06 -6.15 -4.72
CA TYR A 75 -0.74 -6.47 -3.56
C TYR A 75 0.14 -6.94 -2.41
N THR A 76 0.08 -6.23 -1.28
CA THR A 76 0.77 -6.67 -0.06
C THR A 76 -0.13 -7.52 0.81
N VAL A 77 0.46 -8.55 1.38
CA VAL A 77 -0.24 -9.52 2.23
C VAL A 77 0.43 -9.61 3.58
N ASN A 78 -0.36 -9.48 4.64
CA ASN A 78 0.09 -9.81 5.98
C ASN A 78 -0.14 -11.30 6.25
N LEU A 79 0.94 -12.08 6.27
CA LEU A 79 0.91 -13.50 6.58
C LEU A 79 0.95 -13.68 8.10
N SER A 80 -0.20 -14.06 8.66
CA SER A 80 -0.35 -14.42 10.08
C SER A 80 0.09 -13.33 11.06
N GLY A 81 -0.05 -12.05 10.70
CA GLY A 81 0.25 -10.92 11.59
C GLY A 81 1.73 -10.70 11.87
N SER A 82 2.64 -11.43 11.22
CA SER A 82 4.07 -11.43 11.58
C SER A 82 5.03 -11.42 10.39
N HIS A 83 4.52 -11.55 9.18
CA HIS A 83 5.34 -11.52 7.98
C HIS A 83 4.62 -10.79 6.85
N TRP A 84 5.36 -9.98 6.11
CA TRP A 84 4.85 -9.26 4.94
C TRP A 84 5.30 -9.97 3.67
N GLY A 85 4.32 -10.28 2.80
CA GLY A 85 4.57 -10.75 1.44
C GLY A 85 4.07 -9.74 0.41
N ILE A 86 4.53 -9.90 -0.83
CA ILE A 86 4.08 -9.11 -1.98
C ILE A 86 3.71 -10.04 -3.13
N ILE A 87 2.57 -9.77 -3.76
CA ILE A 87 2.10 -10.44 -4.97
C ILE A 87 2.13 -9.39 -6.08
N ILE A 88 2.74 -9.76 -7.21
CA ILE A 88 2.87 -8.90 -8.38
C ILE A 88 2.28 -9.66 -9.57
N VAL A 89 1.33 -9.04 -10.26
CA VAL A 89 0.67 -9.55 -11.47
C VAL A 89 0.93 -8.60 -12.62
#